data_AF-A0A1F6SRB8-F1
#
_entry.id   AF-A0A1F6SRB8-F1
#
_cell.length_a   1.000
_cell.length_b   1.000
_cell.length_c   1.000
_cell.angle_alpha   90.00
_cell.angle_beta   90.00
_cell.angle_gamma   90.00
#
_symmetry.space_group_name_H-M   'P 1'
#
loop_
_entity.id
_entity.type
_entity.pdbx_description
1 polymer ?
#
loop_
_entity_poly.entity_id
_entity_poly.type
_entity_poly.pdbx_seq_one_letter_code
_entity_poly.pdbx_strand_id
1 'polypeptide(L)'
;MGALVAGAGGVESVYRDVNGDLATSTSSLRYKTAVNNLEPILSQLMKLRPVRFKWGNNTSTPGMDDFGMIAEEVNSVLPDLVLFNSDGTPRGLKYEKMGLFALKGLQELASSANEQQAQFDALGGSFRITDSQENTVLFGNRDIYPSQNRDMTLTADTINLNGSVMANGLNLNTAIGNLADNQNVIVSELTGILTDANETTENKILAIGENLARLQVAEATLEEWKMQYDNQVIDLNELKEKMEELSGSNQALLANISTDAFIDLAASLNTGLMIYKDAAGNVDIGGGKIIAEKIQAQSAEFSGGVVAGAFTVKVVDPAKKTIGEAFICPAGRVYDSSVQDCATSTDPAIDGTFVEVKTTAATNTCKIFITPESNLGSVWVEKEADNSGFKIKIQPESPLTSKVKISWFIIEEE
;
A
#
# COMPACT_ATOMS: atom_id res chain seq x y z
N MET A 1 -1.43 -3.20 14.24
CA MET A 1 -2.41 -2.14 13.90
C MET A 1 -1.66 -1.08 13.11
N GLY A 2 -1.97 -0.92 11.82
CA GLY A 2 -1.33 0.10 10.97
C GLY A 2 -1.93 1.50 11.22
N ALA A 3 -1.12 2.55 11.09
CA ALA A 3 -1.60 3.92 11.14
C ALA A 3 -2.42 4.24 9.87
N LEU A 4 -3.53 4.97 10.05
CA LEU A 4 -4.30 5.52 8.94
C LEU A 4 -3.56 6.78 8.43
N VAL A 5 -3.24 6.83 7.13
CA VAL A 5 -2.57 8.00 6.52
C VAL A 5 -3.46 8.54 5.40
N ALA A 6 -3.79 9.83 5.47
CA ALA A 6 -4.58 10.51 4.44
C ALA A 6 -4.14 11.98 4.30
N GLY A 7 -3.98 12.44 3.06
CA GLY A 7 -3.82 13.87 2.72
C GLY A 7 -2.40 14.31 2.37
N ALA A 8 -2.28 15.17 1.35
CA ALA A 8 -1.06 15.87 1.00
C ALA A 8 -0.95 17.18 1.82
N GLY A 9 0.05 17.24 2.68
CA GLY A 9 0.23 18.24 3.74
C GLY A 9 0.95 17.56 4.91
N GLY A 10 1.72 18.29 5.72
CA GLY A 10 2.63 17.68 6.71
C GLY A 10 1.98 16.59 7.56
N VAL A 11 2.35 15.32 7.32
CA VAL A 11 1.72 14.15 7.94
C VAL A 11 2.29 13.88 9.33
N GLU A 12 1.45 13.98 10.36
CA GLU A 12 1.77 13.60 11.74
C GLU A 12 1.04 12.29 12.09
N SER A 13 1.74 11.34 12.71
CA SER A 13 1.14 10.06 13.11
C SER A 13 0.11 10.25 14.22
N VAL A 14 -1.13 9.85 13.94
CA VAL A 14 -2.22 9.81 14.92
C VAL A 14 -2.33 8.42 15.56
N TYR A 15 -2.54 8.41 16.87
CA TYR A 15 -2.71 7.26 17.73
C TYR A 15 -4.08 7.35 18.39
N ARG A 16 -4.73 6.20 18.62
CA ARG A 16 -5.96 6.15 19.40
C ARG A 16 -5.61 6.14 20.89
N ASP A 17 -6.15 7.09 21.66
CA ASP A 17 -5.94 7.18 23.10
C ASP A 17 -6.82 6.16 23.88
N VAL A 18 -6.76 6.22 25.21
CA VAL A 18 -7.52 5.32 26.09
C VAL A 18 -9.03 5.60 26.11
N ASN A 19 -9.46 6.83 25.77
CA ASN A 19 -10.86 7.23 25.68
C ASN A 19 -11.45 6.85 24.30
N GLY A 20 -10.59 6.80 23.30
CA GLY A 20 -10.89 6.44 21.92
C GLY A 20 -10.71 7.55 20.91
N ASP A 21 -10.19 8.70 21.34
CA ASP A 21 -9.92 9.87 20.52
C ASP A 21 -8.59 9.71 19.76
N LEU A 22 -8.41 10.49 18.70
CA LEU A 22 -7.16 10.53 17.94
C LEU A 22 -6.24 11.63 18.48
N ALA A 23 -5.02 11.25 18.87
CA ALA A 23 -4.00 12.12 19.45
C ALA A 23 -2.63 11.89 18.78
N THR A 24 -1.74 12.89 18.82
CA THR A 24 -0.40 12.78 18.22
C THR A 24 0.69 12.47 19.26
N SER A 25 1.88 12.07 18.80
CA SER A 25 2.99 11.63 19.67
C SER A 25 3.72 12.80 20.36
N THR A 26 3.11 13.36 21.40
CA THR A 26 3.71 14.45 22.18
C THR A 26 4.76 13.95 23.18
N SER A 27 6.00 14.46 23.09
CA SER A 27 7.12 14.03 23.96
C SER A 27 7.84 15.18 24.70
N SER A 28 7.36 16.42 24.57
CA SER A 28 7.99 17.60 25.20
C SER A 28 7.98 17.55 26.73
N LEU A 29 9.06 18.01 27.36
CA LEU A 29 9.23 18.04 28.82
C LEU A 29 8.10 18.78 29.55
N ARG A 30 7.51 19.82 28.93
CA ARG A 30 6.40 20.59 29.52
C ARG A 30 5.14 19.78 29.84
N TYR A 31 5.02 18.56 29.30
CA TYR A 31 3.93 17.64 29.54
C TYR A 31 4.31 16.46 30.47
N LYS A 32 5.50 16.49 31.07
CA LYS A 32 6.06 15.39 31.88
C LYS A 32 6.57 15.91 33.22
N THR A 33 6.38 15.12 34.26
CA THR A 33 6.93 15.33 35.61
C THR A 33 7.74 14.11 36.04
N ALA A 34 8.54 14.22 37.09
CA ALA A 34 9.34 13.12 37.67
C ALA A 34 10.20 12.35 36.64
N VAL A 35 10.89 13.07 35.73
CA VAL A 35 11.78 12.48 34.73
C VAL A 35 13.05 11.97 35.38
N ASN A 36 13.25 10.65 35.37
CA ASN A 36 14.44 9.95 35.87
C ASN A 36 15.07 9.12 34.75
N ASN A 37 16.33 8.71 34.94
CA ASN A 37 16.99 7.77 34.04
C ASN A 37 16.33 6.38 34.12
N LEU A 38 16.43 5.61 33.04
CA LEU A 38 16.16 4.17 33.09
C LEU A 38 17.27 3.47 33.87
N GLU A 39 16.86 2.59 34.78
CA GLU A 39 17.72 1.65 35.51
C GLU A 39 18.49 0.71 34.56
N PRO A 40 19.51 -0.03 35.03
CA PRO A 40 20.18 -1.06 34.25
C PRO A 40 19.20 -2.17 33.83
N ILE A 41 19.13 -2.44 32.52
CA ILE A 41 18.15 -3.36 31.93
C ILE A 41 18.76 -4.40 30.99
N LEU A 42 20.08 -4.36 30.72
CA LEU A 42 20.72 -5.27 29.78
C LEU A 42 20.53 -6.74 30.19
N SER A 43 20.63 -7.07 31.49
CA SER A 43 20.45 -8.44 32.00
C SER A 43 19.03 -8.99 31.83
N GLN A 44 18.04 -8.10 31.70
CA GLN A 44 16.62 -8.38 31.51
C GLN A 44 16.32 -8.52 30.01
N LEU A 45 16.86 -7.61 29.18
CA LEU A 45 16.78 -7.71 27.72
C LEU A 45 17.35 -9.03 27.19
N MET A 46 18.50 -9.48 27.70
CA MET A 46 19.14 -10.73 27.29
C MET A 46 18.34 -12.00 27.67
N LYS A 47 17.28 -11.86 28.48
CA LYS A 47 16.33 -12.96 28.81
C LYS A 47 15.06 -12.92 27.97
N LEU A 48 14.83 -11.86 27.19
CA LEU A 48 13.68 -11.80 26.29
C LEU A 48 13.87 -12.80 25.15
N ARG A 49 12.80 -13.51 24.81
CA ARG A 49 12.83 -14.59 23.83
C ARG A 49 11.98 -14.25 22.61
N PRO A 50 12.59 -13.81 21.50
CA PRO A 50 11.92 -13.76 20.21
C PRO A 50 11.47 -15.16 19.80
N VAL A 51 10.25 -15.27 19.28
CA VAL A 51 9.62 -16.53 18.85
C VAL A 51 8.99 -16.37 17.48
N ARG A 52 8.90 -17.48 16.75
CA ARG A 52 7.93 -17.66 15.67
C ARG A 52 6.74 -18.44 16.19
N PHE A 53 5.54 -18.10 15.74
CA PHE A 53 4.29 -18.75 16.14
C PHE A 53 3.31 -18.78 14.97
N LYS A 54 2.26 -19.61 15.07
CA LYS A 54 1.09 -19.54 14.19
C LYS A 54 -0.07 -18.94 14.95
N TRP A 55 -0.82 -18.07 14.29
CA TRP A 55 -2.04 -17.50 14.83
C TRP A 55 -3.12 -18.58 15.08
N GLY A 56 -3.75 -18.54 16.25
CA GLY A 56 -4.80 -19.49 16.63
C GLY A 56 -6.15 -19.21 15.96
N ASN A 57 -7.08 -20.16 16.09
CA ASN A 57 -8.41 -20.12 15.44
C ASN A 57 -9.30 -18.95 15.87
N ASN A 58 -9.01 -18.32 17.01
CA ASN A 58 -9.80 -17.20 17.57
C ASN A 58 -9.22 -15.82 17.18
N THR A 59 -8.63 -15.72 15.98
CA THR A 59 -7.99 -14.49 15.48
C THR A 59 -8.43 -14.18 14.06
N SER A 60 -8.14 -12.98 13.57
CA SER A 60 -8.48 -12.57 12.20
C SER A 60 -7.68 -13.30 11.11
N THR A 61 -6.63 -14.05 11.48
CA THR A 61 -5.68 -14.69 10.57
C THR A 61 -5.30 -16.13 10.99
N PRO A 62 -6.25 -17.06 11.18
CA PRO A 62 -5.96 -18.41 11.68
C PRO A 62 -4.91 -19.16 10.83
N GLY A 63 -3.97 -19.82 11.49
CA GLY A 63 -2.95 -20.67 10.86
C GLY A 63 -1.78 -19.93 10.21
N MET A 64 -1.85 -18.61 10.03
CA MET A 64 -0.76 -17.79 9.49
C MET A 64 0.45 -17.79 10.43
N ASP A 65 1.65 -17.97 9.85
CA ASP A 65 2.92 -17.81 10.57
C ASP A 65 3.23 -16.33 10.82
N ASP A 66 3.76 -16.04 12.01
CA ASP A 66 4.17 -14.71 12.44
C ASP A 66 5.34 -14.81 13.44
N PHE A 67 5.86 -13.68 13.89
CA PHE A 67 6.96 -13.61 14.86
C PHE A 67 6.79 -12.44 15.85
N GLY A 68 7.40 -12.58 17.02
CA GLY A 68 7.27 -11.60 18.10
C GLY A 68 7.77 -12.16 19.42
N MET A 69 7.10 -11.80 20.52
CA MET A 69 7.35 -12.35 21.85
C MET A 69 6.02 -12.67 22.54
N ILE A 70 6.04 -13.64 23.46
CA ILE A 70 4.88 -14.04 24.26
C ILE A 70 4.71 -13.06 25.42
N ALA A 71 3.52 -12.47 25.58
CA ALA A 71 3.29 -11.40 26.55
C ALA A 71 3.50 -11.85 28.00
N GLU A 72 3.14 -13.10 28.30
CA GLU A 72 3.32 -13.76 29.59
C GLU A 72 4.79 -14.00 29.93
N GLU A 73 5.62 -14.36 28.94
CA GLU A 73 7.07 -14.53 29.13
C GLU A 73 7.73 -13.18 29.41
N VAL A 74 7.40 -12.16 28.61
CA VAL A 74 7.89 -10.78 28.83
C VAL A 74 7.43 -10.24 30.18
N ASN A 75 6.21 -10.52 30.62
CA ASN A 75 5.68 -10.09 31.93
C ASN A 75 6.55 -10.57 33.11
N SER A 76 7.13 -11.76 33.00
CA SER A 76 8.00 -12.34 34.05
C SER A 76 9.38 -11.67 34.17
N VAL A 77 9.80 -10.91 33.16
CA VAL A 77 11.16 -10.33 33.06
C VAL A 77 11.15 -8.81 33.00
N LEU A 78 10.21 -8.23 32.24
CA LEU A 78 10.14 -6.80 31.92
C LEU A 78 8.66 -6.36 31.75
N PRO A 79 7.87 -6.33 32.84
CA PRO A 79 6.42 -6.07 32.80
C PRO A 79 6.06 -4.68 32.24
N ASP A 80 6.98 -3.72 32.28
CA ASP A 80 6.79 -2.38 31.70
C ASP A 80 6.44 -2.41 30.20
N LEU A 81 6.87 -3.44 29.46
CA LEU A 81 6.54 -3.63 28.05
C LEU A 81 5.18 -4.32 27.82
N VAL A 82 4.45 -4.72 28.87
CA VAL A 82 3.22 -5.51 28.73
C VAL A 82 1.96 -4.64 28.75
N LEU A 83 0.97 -5.04 27.95
CA LEU A 83 -0.41 -4.55 27.93
C LEU A 83 -1.32 -5.58 28.59
N PHE A 84 -2.16 -5.13 29.52
CA PHE A 84 -3.06 -5.99 30.31
C PHE A 84 -4.53 -5.81 29.91
N ASN A 85 -5.32 -6.84 30.16
CA ASN A 85 -6.78 -6.84 30.13
C ASN A 85 -7.37 -6.19 31.39
N SER A 86 -8.69 -5.95 31.39
CA SER A 86 -9.43 -5.45 32.56
C SER A 86 -9.46 -6.41 33.76
N ASP A 87 -9.17 -7.70 33.54
CA ASP A 87 -9.00 -8.72 34.58
C ASP A 87 -7.55 -8.85 35.08
N GLY A 88 -6.63 -8.05 34.53
CA GLY A 88 -5.20 -8.09 34.88
C GLY A 88 -4.36 -9.13 34.13
N THR A 89 -4.93 -9.91 33.20
CA THR A 89 -4.14 -10.85 32.39
C THR A 89 -3.31 -10.13 31.33
N PRO A 90 -2.08 -10.58 31.01
CA PRO A 90 -1.37 -10.13 29.82
C PRO A 90 -2.21 -10.34 28.56
N ARG A 91 -2.21 -9.38 27.64
CA ARG A 91 -2.85 -9.49 26.31
C ARG A 91 -1.89 -9.20 25.16
N GLY A 92 -0.85 -8.40 25.38
CA GLY A 92 0.05 -7.99 24.30
C GLY A 92 1.20 -7.12 24.81
N LEU A 93 1.90 -6.48 23.87
CA LEU A 93 3.16 -5.79 24.13
C LEU A 93 3.19 -4.38 23.53
N LYS A 94 3.88 -3.47 24.23
CA LYS A 94 4.19 -2.09 23.87
C LYS A 94 5.43 -2.06 22.96
N TYR A 95 5.34 -2.68 21.78
CA TYR A 95 6.46 -2.77 20.83
C TYR A 95 7.07 -1.40 20.50
N GLU A 96 6.27 -0.33 20.51
CA GLU A 96 6.71 1.04 20.27
C GLU A 96 7.62 1.62 21.38
N LYS A 97 7.71 0.97 22.56
CA LYS A 97 8.63 1.36 23.65
C LYS A 97 9.90 0.51 23.69
N MET A 98 9.90 -0.65 23.03
CA MET A 98 10.98 -1.65 23.08
C MET A 98 12.34 -1.08 22.60
N GLY A 99 12.32 -0.20 21.59
CA GLY A 99 13.54 0.46 21.09
C GLY A 99 14.24 1.36 22.12
N LEU A 100 13.52 1.93 23.08
CA LEU A 100 14.11 2.75 24.16
C LEU A 100 14.88 1.88 25.17
N PHE A 101 14.38 0.67 25.46
CA PHE A 101 15.12 -0.30 26.26
C PHE A 101 16.35 -0.80 25.50
N ALA A 102 16.22 -1.15 24.21
CA ALA A 102 17.36 -1.59 23.40
C ALA A 102 18.50 -0.54 23.36
N LEU A 103 18.17 0.75 23.24
CA LEU A 103 19.14 1.85 23.31
C LEU A 103 19.90 1.87 24.65
N LYS A 104 19.19 1.71 25.77
CA LYS A 104 19.81 1.69 27.11
C LYS A 104 20.75 0.48 27.28
N GLY A 105 20.36 -0.70 26.80
CA GLY A 105 21.21 -1.89 26.83
C GLY A 105 22.49 -1.76 26.00
N LEU A 106 22.43 -1.06 24.85
CA LEU A 106 23.59 -0.77 24.01
C LEU A 106 24.60 0.17 24.71
N GLN A 107 24.11 1.14 25.48
CA GLN A 107 24.96 2.05 26.26
C GLN A 107 25.72 1.30 27.36
N GLU A 108 25.06 0.35 28.04
CA GLU A 108 25.68 -0.50 29.05
C GLU A 108 26.81 -1.36 28.44
N LEU A 109 26.56 -1.98 27.28
CA LEU A 109 27.55 -2.82 26.58
C LEU A 109 28.81 -2.05 26.13
N ALA A 110 28.63 -0.82 25.63
CA ALA A 110 29.75 0.01 25.16
C ALA A 110 30.70 0.43 26.29
N SER A 111 30.20 0.59 27.52
CA SER A 111 31.03 0.91 28.69
C SER A 111 31.99 -0.23 29.04
N SER A 112 31.50 -1.47 29.10
CA SER A 112 32.32 -2.64 29.47
C SER A 112 33.43 -2.96 28.46
N ALA A 113 33.26 -2.65 27.18
CA ALA A 113 34.28 -2.88 26.16
C ALA A 113 35.54 -2.00 26.35
N ASN A 114 35.35 -0.74 26.73
CA ASN A 114 36.47 0.20 26.93
C ASN A 114 37.35 -0.18 28.13
N GLU A 115 36.76 -0.77 29.17
CA GLU A 115 37.47 -1.20 30.38
C GLU A 115 38.39 -2.40 30.14
N GLN A 116 38.09 -3.24 29.14
CA GLN A 116 38.91 -4.40 28.77
C GLN A 116 40.13 -3.99 27.96
N GLN A 117 40.00 -3.04 27.01
CA GLN A 117 41.11 -2.63 26.14
C GLN A 117 42.30 -2.08 26.95
N ALA A 118 42.04 -1.29 27.99
CA ALA A 118 43.07 -0.68 28.82
C ALA A 118 43.95 -1.69 29.60
N GLN A 119 43.53 -2.95 29.70
CA GLN A 119 44.27 -4.00 30.41
C GLN A 119 45.29 -4.73 29.51
N PHE A 120 45.10 -4.70 28.18
CA PHE A 120 45.96 -5.42 27.23
C PHE A 120 47.28 -4.72 26.92
N ASP A 121 47.34 -3.38 26.98
CA ASP A 121 48.50 -2.60 26.53
C ASP A 121 49.72 -2.66 27.50
N ALA A 122 49.58 -3.34 28.65
CA ALA A 122 50.55 -3.27 29.75
C ALA A 122 51.66 -4.36 29.76
N LEU A 123 51.79 -5.23 28.74
CA LEU A 123 52.28 -6.61 28.94
C LEU A 123 53.48 -7.17 28.12
N GLY A 124 54.40 -6.42 27.47
CA GLY A 124 55.62 -7.11 26.93
C GLY A 124 56.79 -6.35 26.26
N GLY A 125 58.04 -6.80 26.55
CA GLY A 125 59.25 -6.49 25.75
C GLY A 125 60.61 -6.99 26.30
N SER A 126 61.49 -7.53 25.43
CA SER A 126 62.92 -7.88 25.71
C SER A 126 63.81 -8.01 24.44
N PHE A 127 64.97 -8.71 24.50
CA PHE A 127 66.26 -8.18 24.00
C PHE A 127 67.24 -9.17 23.28
N ARG A 128 68.27 -8.65 22.56
CA ARG A 128 69.34 -9.39 21.81
C ARG A 128 70.63 -8.55 21.62
N ILE A 129 71.76 -9.18 21.22
CA ILE A 129 73.00 -8.51 20.74
C ILE A 129 73.47 -9.14 19.42
N THR A 130 74.00 -8.32 18.51
CA THR A 130 74.54 -8.67 17.18
C THR A 130 75.79 -7.84 16.85
N ASP A 131 76.48 -8.13 15.74
CA ASP A 131 77.60 -7.32 15.25
C ASP A 131 77.15 -6.05 14.49
N SER A 132 78.12 -5.30 13.95
CA SER A 132 77.86 -4.05 13.22
C SER A 132 77.15 -4.21 11.86
N GLN A 133 76.89 -5.45 11.42
CA GLN A 133 76.05 -5.78 10.26
C GLN A 133 74.83 -6.63 10.66
N GLU A 134 74.49 -6.62 11.96
CA GLU A 134 73.42 -7.39 12.59
C GLU A 134 73.57 -8.92 12.52
N ASN A 135 74.74 -9.44 12.12
CA ASN A 135 75.01 -10.88 12.21
C ASN A 135 75.29 -11.23 13.67
N THR A 136 74.69 -12.31 14.18
CA THR A 136 74.93 -12.69 15.57
C THR A 136 76.27 -13.41 15.68
N VAL A 137 77.30 -12.68 16.15
CA VAL A 137 78.67 -13.18 16.22
C VAL A 137 78.93 -14.12 17.39
N LEU A 138 78.21 -13.99 18.52
CA LEU A 138 78.45 -14.83 19.70
C LEU A 138 77.18 -15.19 20.48
N PHE A 139 77.16 -16.45 20.93
CA PHE A 139 76.16 -17.02 21.83
C PHE A 139 76.90 -17.83 22.92
N GLY A 140 76.96 -17.31 24.16
CA GLY A 140 77.61 -18.00 25.30
C GLY A 140 79.08 -17.62 25.56
N ASN A 141 79.63 -18.07 26.70
CA ASN A 141 80.80 -17.46 27.38
C ASN A 141 81.91 -18.48 27.75
N ARG A 142 83.17 -17.99 27.89
CA ARG A 142 84.23 -18.36 28.90
C ARG A 142 85.59 -17.63 28.64
N ASP A 143 86.49 -17.61 29.64
CA ASP A 143 87.56 -16.59 29.81
C ASP A 143 89.03 -17.09 29.96
N ILE A 144 90.04 -16.30 29.51
CA ILE A 144 91.51 -16.54 29.59
C ILE A 144 92.21 -15.53 30.53
N TYR A 145 93.29 -15.91 31.24
CA TYR A 145 94.11 -14.99 32.08
C TYR A 145 95.65 -15.04 31.84
N PRO A 146 96.41 -13.97 32.16
CA PRO A 146 97.77 -13.70 31.63
C PRO A 146 98.93 -13.76 32.64
N SER A 147 100.17 -13.66 32.14
CA SER A 147 101.38 -13.34 32.93
C SER A 147 101.79 -11.87 32.81
N GLN A 148 102.54 -11.38 33.80
CA GLN A 148 102.85 -9.96 34.06
C GLN A 148 103.29 -9.13 32.82
N ASN A 149 102.65 -7.96 32.66
CA ASN A 149 103.03 -6.83 31.78
C ASN A 149 103.04 -7.03 30.26
N ARG A 150 102.02 -7.71 29.71
CA ARG A 150 101.43 -7.33 28.40
C ARG A 150 99.92 -7.46 28.44
N ASP A 151 99.21 -6.57 27.75
CA ASP A 151 97.78 -6.75 27.46
C ASP A 151 97.60 -7.98 26.56
N MET A 152 96.54 -8.76 26.80
CA MET A 152 96.09 -9.81 25.89
C MET A 152 94.74 -9.42 25.29
N THR A 153 94.71 -9.16 23.98
CA THR A 153 93.48 -9.05 23.21
C THR A 153 93.22 -10.37 22.49
N LEU A 154 92.05 -10.96 22.73
CA LEU A 154 91.64 -12.23 22.12
C LEU A 154 90.54 -11.96 21.09
N THR A 155 90.90 -12.04 19.81
CA THR A 155 89.97 -11.79 18.70
C THR A 155 89.76 -13.07 17.92
N ALA A 156 88.59 -13.68 18.07
CA ALA A 156 88.14 -14.88 17.36
C ALA A 156 86.59 -14.95 17.44
N ASP A 157 85.95 -15.63 16.49
CA ASP A 157 84.49 -15.63 16.38
C ASP A 157 83.79 -16.38 17.54
N THR A 158 84.46 -17.31 18.25
CA THR A 158 83.94 -17.94 19.49
C THR A 158 85.07 -18.52 20.36
N ILE A 159 84.94 -18.50 21.71
CA ILE A 159 85.99 -18.84 22.70
C ILE A 159 85.41 -19.68 23.87
N ASN A 160 86.18 -20.63 24.47
CA ASN A 160 85.68 -21.57 25.50
C ASN A 160 86.78 -22.09 26.48
N LEU A 161 86.61 -21.95 27.81
CA LEU A 161 87.66 -22.21 28.85
C LEU A 161 87.17 -22.78 30.20
N ASN A 162 87.91 -23.74 30.78
CA ASN A 162 87.53 -24.51 31.97
C ASN A 162 88.35 -24.17 33.23
N GLY A 163 87.71 -23.67 34.28
CA GLY A 163 88.33 -23.34 35.58
C GLY A 163 87.41 -22.47 36.45
N SER A 164 87.95 -21.91 37.56
CA SER A 164 87.32 -20.80 38.30
C SER A 164 88.05 -19.52 37.95
N VAL A 165 87.34 -18.58 37.32
CA VAL A 165 87.93 -17.33 36.82
C VAL A 165 87.67 -16.19 37.81
N MET A 166 88.60 -15.24 37.97
CA MET A 166 88.41 -14.07 38.85
C MET A 166 88.85 -12.77 38.18
N ALA A 167 87.97 -11.77 38.18
CA ALA A 167 88.21 -10.43 37.65
C ALA A 167 88.03 -9.39 38.77
N ASN A 168 89.03 -8.54 39.02
CA ASN A 168 89.00 -7.47 40.03
C ASN A 168 88.42 -7.88 41.41
N GLY A 169 88.67 -9.12 41.84
CA GLY A 169 88.24 -9.64 43.15
C GLY A 169 86.88 -10.33 43.19
N LEU A 170 86.13 -10.39 42.08
CA LEU A 170 84.89 -11.18 41.97
C LEU A 170 85.16 -12.57 41.37
N ASN A 171 84.54 -13.61 41.95
CA ASN A 171 84.55 -14.97 41.40
C ASN A 171 83.51 -15.08 40.27
N LEU A 172 83.99 -15.21 39.04
CA LEU A 172 83.15 -15.28 37.86
C LEU A 172 82.33 -16.57 37.82
N ASN A 173 82.74 -17.69 38.41
CA ASN A 173 81.88 -18.88 38.44
C ASN A 173 80.62 -18.68 39.29
N THR A 174 80.71 -17.89 40.36
CA THR A 174 79.55 -17.55 41.20
C THR A 174 78.66 -16.50 40.52
N ALA A 175 79.27 -15.53 39.82
CA ALA A 175 78.53 -14.55 39.02
C ALA A 175 77.85 -15.20 37.79
N ILE A 176 78.54 -16.11 37.10
CA ILE A 176 78.04 -16.91 35.97
C ILE A 176 76.96 -17.87 36.44
N GLY A 177 77.06 -18.47 37.63
CA GLY A 177 75.99 -19.27 38.22
C GLY A 177 74.69 -18.46 38.36
N ASN A 178 74.76 -17.30 39.03
CA ASN A 178 73.61 -16.40 39.16
C ASN A 178 73.10 -15.86 37.80
N LEU A 179 73.99 -15.65 36.82
CA LEU A 179 73.58 -15.29 35.45
C LEU A 179 72.95 -16.46 34.70
N ALA A 180 73.40 -17.69 34.90
CA ALA A 180 72.88 -18.90 34.25
C ALA A 180 71.52 -19.28 34.84
N ASP A 181 71.33 -19.15 36.16
CA ASP A 181 70.04 -19.32 36.81
C ASP A 181 69.05 -18.24 36.32
N ASN A 182 69.48 -16.97 36.26
CA ASN A 182 68.67 -15.91 35.65
C ASN A 182 68.40 -16.15 34.16
N GLN A 183 69.36 -16.66 33.38
CA GLN A 183 69.12 -17.01 31.97
C GLN A 183 68.16 -18.17 31.83
N ASN A 184 68.24 -19.21 32.67
CA ASN A 184 67.31 -20.33 32.65
C ASN A 184 65.89 -19.90 33.04
N VAL A 185 65.75 -18.99 34.02
CA VAL A 185 64.47 -18.37 34.37
C VAL A 185 63.94 -17.53 33.21
N ILE A 186 64.74 -16.62 32.65
CA ILE A 186 64.34 -15.76 31.52
C ILE A 186 64.00 -16.59 30.27
N VAL A 187 64.74 -17.65 29.97
CA VAL A 187 64.44 -18.56 28.85
C VAL A 187 63.16 -19.35 29.12
N SER A 188 62.93 -19.82 30.36
CA SER A 188 61.68 -20.47 30.75
C SER A 188 60.48 -19.54 30.58
N GLU A 189 60.57 -18.32 31.09
CA GLU A 189 59.51 -17.31 30.98
C GLU A 189 59.25 -16.89 29.53
N LEU A 190 60.30 -16.61 28.75
CA LEU A 190 60.16 -16.27 27.32
C LEU A 190 59.63 -17.43 26.49
N THR A 191 59.97 -18.68 26.83
CA THR A 191 59.42 -19.86 26.14
C THR A 191 57.94 -20.02 26.45
N GLY A 192 57.52 -19.84 27.70
CA GLY A 192 56.10 -19.79 28.07
C GLY A 192 55.33 -18.72 27.30
N ILE A 193 55.82 -17.47 27.32
CA ILE A 193 55.23 -16.35 26.57
C ILE A 193 55.12 -16.65 25.07
N LEU A 194 56.12 -17.30 24.47
CA LEU A 194 56.10 -17.70 23.06
C LEU A 194 55.10 -18.83 22.78
N THR A 195 54.99 -19.83 23.66
CA THR A 195 54.00 -20.90 23.54
C THR A 195 52.59 -20.35 23.67
N ASP A 196 52.32 -19.54 24.69
CA ASP A 196 51.01 -18.90 24.94
C ASP A 196 50.61 -17.96 23.78
N ALA A 197 51.57 -17.21 23.23
CA ALA A 197 51.34 -16.35 22.07
C ALA A 197 51.07 -17.15 20.78
N ASN A 198 51.74 -18.28 20.58
CA ASN A 198 51.49 -19.16 19.44
C ASN A 198 50.12 -19.84 19.56
N GLU A 199 49.80 -20.40 20.73
CA GLU A 199 48.49 -21.02 20.99
C GLU A 199 47.35 -19.99 20.87
N THR A 200 47.55 -18.75 21.34
CA THR A 200 46.63 -17.62 21.10
C THR A 200 46.47 -17.29 19.61
N THR A 201 47.54 -17.42 18.82
CA THR A 201 47.53 -17.14 17.38
C THR A 201 46.84 -18.25 16.60
N GLU A 202 47.10 -19.52 16.92
CA GLU A 202 46.40 -20.68 16.36
C GLU A 202 44.90 -20.63 16.68
N ASN A 203 44.52 -20.30 17.93
CA ASN A 203 43.12 -20.11 18.32
C ASN A 203 42.45 -18.96 17.55
N LYS A 204 43.16 -17.85 17.28
CA LYS A 204 42.65 -16.75 16.42
C LYS A 204 42.50 -17.19 14.96
N ILE A 205 43.44 -17.96 14.41
CA ILE A 205 43.35 -18.49 13.05
C ILE A 205 42.18 -19.49 12.93
N LEU A 206 41.99 -20.35 13.92
CA LEU A 206 40.85 -21.28 13.99
C LEU A 206 39.52 -20.52 14.02
N ALA A 207 39.39 -19.50 14.89
CA ALA A 207 38.20 -18.66 14.96
C ALA A 207 37.95 -17.86 13.67
N ILE A 208 39.00 -17.45 12.94
CA ILE A 208 38.86 -16.85 11.60
C ILE A 208 38.34 -17.88 10.61
N GLY A 209 38.84 -19.12 10.64
CA GLY A 209 38.34 -20.22 9.81
C GLY A 209 36.88 -20.57 10.07
N GLU A 210 36.47 -20.65 11.34
CA GLU A 210 35.08 -20.84 11.74
C GLU A 210 34.17 -19.69 11.28
N ASN A 211 34.61 -18.44 11.43
CA ASN A 211 33.86 -17.28 10.95
C ASN A 211 33.78 -17.25 9.41
N LEU A 212 34.80 -17.70 8.69
CA LEU A 212 34.78 -17.82 7.23
C LEU A 212 33.78 -18.89 6.77
N ALA A 213 33.74 -20.05 7.45
CA ALA A 213 32.74 -21.08 7.20
C ALA A 213 31.31 -20.59 7.48
N ARG A 214 31.12 -19.81 8.56
CA ARG A 214 29.83 -19.17 8.87
C ARG A 214 29.43 -18.11 7.83
N LEU A 215 30.39 -17.37 7.27
CA LEU A 215 30.15 -16.42 6.18
C LEU A 215 29.72 -17.13 4.89
N GLN A 216 30.36 -18.25 4.52
CA GLN A 216 29.96 -19.05 3.35
C GLN A 216 28.53 -19.62 3.49
N VAL A 217 28.16 -20.09 4.69
CA VAL A 217 26.77 -20.54 4.96
C VAL A 217 25.80 -19.35 4.90
N ALA A 218 26.18 -18.19 5.43
CA ALA A 218 25.36 -16.98 5.37
C ALA A 218 25.13 -16.50 3.92
N GLU A 219 26.17 -16.55 3.08
CA GLU A 219 26.12 -16.22 1.66
C GLU A 219 25.16 -17.15 0.90
N ALA A 220 25.24 -18.47 1.13
CA ALA A 220 24.29 -19.43 0.57
C ALA A 220 22.84 -19.14 1.00
N THR A 221 22.59 -18.84 2.28
CA THR A 221 21.24 -18.44 2.72
C THR A 221 20.78 -17.10 2.13
N LEU A 222 21.71 -16.19 1.80
CA LEU A 222 21.36 -14.91 1.16
C LEU A 222 20.84 -15.14 -0.27
N GLU A 223 21.42 -16.09 -1.01
CA GLU A 223 20.92 -16.48 -2.35
C GLU A 223 19.53 -17.14 -2.26
N GLU A 224 19.29 -18.03 -1.29
CA GLU A 224 17.96 -18.60 -1.05
C GLU A 224 16.91 -17.53 -0.72
N TRP A 225 17.26 -16.57 0.15
CA TRP A 225 16.37 -15.46 0.51
C TRP A 225 16.08 -14.54 -0.68
N LYS A 226 17.08 -14.30 -1.55
CA LYS A 226 16.89 -13.55 -2.78
C LYS A 226 15.93 -14.26 -3.74
N MET A 227 16.07 -15.58 -3.89
CA MET A 227 15.16 -16.38 -4.70
C MET A 227 13.72 -16.39 -4.14
N GLN A 228 13.55 -16.43 -2.82
CA GLN A 228 12.24 -16.28 -2.18
C GLN A 228 11.65 -14.89 -2.38
N TYR A 229 12.46 -13.83 -2.30
CA TYR A 229 12.03 -12.45 -2.56
C TYR A 229 11.57 -12.28 -4.01
N ASP A 230 12.34 -12.77 -4.98
CA ASP A 230 11.99 -12.69 -6.40
C ASP A 230 10.66 -13.43 -6.70
N ASN A 231 10.43 -14.58 -6.07
CA ASN A 231 9.14 -15.29 -6.15
C ASN A 231 7.98 -14.49 -5.52
N GLN A 232 8.18 -13.87 -4.35
CA GLN A 232 7.16 -13.01 -3.73
C GLN A 232 6.82 -11.78 -4.58
N VAL A 233 7.78 -11.24 -5.34
CA VAL A 233 7.53 -10.16 -6.30
C VAL A 233 6.66 -10.64 -7.47
N ILE A 234 6.80 -11.89 -7.92
CA ILE A 234 5.93 -12.48 -8.93
C ILE A 234 4.50 -12.62 -8.39
N ASP A 235 4.33 -13.22 -7.20
CA ASP A 235 3.02 -13.38 -6.55
C ASP A 235 2.30 -12.03 -6.33
N LEU A 236 3.04 -10.99 -5.93
CA LEU A 236 2.53 -9.62 -5.75
C LEU A 236 2.01 -9.01 -7.06
N ASN A 237 2.67 -9.28 -8.18
CA ASN A 237 2.22 -8.79 -9.49
C ASN A 237 0.93 -9.49 -9.94
N GLU A 238 0.81 -10.81 -9.79
CA GLU A 238 -0.45 -11.53 -10.06
C GLU A 238 -1.60 -11.04 -9.16
N LEU A 239 -1.31 -10.77 -7.88
CA LEU A 239 -2.33 -10.28 -6.94
C LEU A 239 -2.80 -8.86 -7.31
N LYS A 240 -1.90 -8.01 -7.82
CA LYS A 240 -2.21 -6.67 -8.32
C LYS A 240 -3.10 -6.73 -9.56
N GLU A 241 -2.79 -7.62 -10.51
CA GLU A 241 -3.60 -7.81 -11.72
C GLU A 241 -5.03 -8.27 -11.38
N LYS A 242 -5.18 -9.24 -10.46
CA LYS A 242 -6.48 -9.66 -9.93
C LYS A 242 -7.22 -8.55 -9.16
N MET A 243 -6.49 -7.65 -8.47
CA MET A 243 -7.10 -6.51 -7.79
C MET A 243 -7.63 -5.46 -8.79
N GLU A 244 -6.92 -5.22 -9.89
CA GLU A 244 -7.37 -4.32 -10.96
C GLU A 244 -8.63 -4.88 -11.66
N GLU A 245 -8.68 -6.20 -11.92
CA GLU A 245 -9.86 -6.89 -12.44
C GLU A 245 -11.07 -6.80 -11.48
N LEU A 246 -10.87 -7.09 -10.19
CA LEU A 246 -11.91 -6.94 -9.15
C LEU A 246 -12.39 -5.49 -8.99
N SER A 247 -11.50 -4.52 -9.10
CA SER A 247 -11.83 -3.09 -9.06
C SER A 247 -12.73 -2.70 -10.24
N GLY A 248 -12.37 -3.11 -11.46
CA GLY A 248 -13.19 -2.90 -12.65
C GLY A 248 -14.57 -3.56 -12.56
N SER A 249 -14.62 -4.80 -12.05
CA SER A 249 -15.87 -5.53 -11.82
C SER A 249 -16.77 -4.83 -10.77
N ASN A 250 -16.20 -4.39 -9.65
CA ASN A 250 -16.92 -3.61 -8.64
C ASN A 250 -17.38 -2.25 -9.17
N GLN A 251 -16.60 -1.58 -10.02
CA GLN A 251 -17.00 -0.30 -10.61
C GLN A 251 -18.17 -0.47 -11.60
N ALA A 252 -18.20 -1.57 -12.37
CA ALA A 252 -19.34 -1.96 -13.19
C ALA A 252 -20.57 -2.33 -12.33
N LEU A 253 -20.37 -3.05 -11.22
CA LEU A 253 -21.45 -3.39 -10.29
C LEU A 253 -22.05 -2.14 -9.63
N LEU A 254 -21.21 -1.18 -9.22
CA LEU A 254 -21.63 0.10 -8.65
C LEU A 254 -22.42 0.94 -9.66
N ALA A 255 -22.01 0.98 -10.94
CA ALA A 255 -22.76 1.66 -11.99
C ALA A 255 -24.18 1.09 -12.18
N ASN A 256 -24.34 -0.24 -12.03
CA ASN A 256 -25.64 -0.90 -12.09
C ASN A 256 -26.48 -0.70 -10.81
N ILE A 257 -25.86 -0.56 -9.64
CA ILE A 257 -26.55 -0.39 -8.35
C ILE A 257 -26.91 1.09 -8.07
N SER A 258 -26.09 2.05 -8.50
CA SER A 258 -26.22 3.47 -8.11
C SER A 258 -27.38 4.21 -8.77
N THR A 259 -28.04 3.61 -9.76
CA THR A 259 -29.11 4.28 -10.52
C THR A 259 -30.44 3.59 -10.24
N ASP A 260 -30.60 2.32 -10.64
CA ASP A 260 -31.91 1.66 -10.57
C ASP A 260 -32.33 1.32 -9.13
N ALA A 261 -31.45 0.72 -8.32
CA ALA A 261 -31.81 0.32 -6.95
C ALA A 261 -32.05 1.50 -6.00
N PHE A 262 -31.33 2.61 -6.18
CA PHE A 262 -31.55 3.84 -5.40
C PHE A 262 -32.80 4.60 -5.86
N ILE A 263 -33.12 4.60 -7.17
CA ILE A 263 -34.36 5.18 -7.68
C ILE A 263 -35.57 4.35 -7.27
N ASP A 264 -35.53 3.01 -7.34
CA ASP A 264 -36.62 2.14 -6.89
C ASP A 264 -36.84 2.26 -5.37
N LEU A 265 -35.76 2.33 -4.57
CA LEU A 265 -35.90 2.55 -3.13
C LEU A 265 -36.49 3.93 -2.82
N ALA A 266 -35.98 5.00 -3.46
CA ALA A 266 -36.51 6.35 -3.28
C ALA A 266 -37.98 6.50 -3.76
N ALA A 267 -38.36 5.81 -4.83
CA ALA A 267 -39.74 5.74 -5.31
C ALA A 267 -40.64 4.98 -4.34
N SER A 268 -40.17 3.86 -3.78
CA SER A 268 -40.93 3.07 -2.80
C SER A 268 -41.19 3.81 -1.48
N LEU A 269 -40.30 4.73 -1.11
CA LEU A 269 -40.38 5.52 0.12
C LEU A 269 -41.22 6.80 0.00
N ASN A 270 -41.73 7.15 -1.20
CA ASN A 270 -42.58 8.32 -1.41
C ASN A 270 -43.94 7.92 -2.00
N THR A 271 -44.85 7.47 -1.13
CA THR A 271 -46.18 6.93 -1.49
C THR A 271 -47.17 7.97 -2.04
N GLY A 272 -46.82 9.26 -2.08
CA GLY A 272 -47.71 10.35 -2.50
C GLY A 272 -47.77 10.63 -4.01
N LEU A 273 -46.90 10.01 -4.83
CA LEU A 273 -46.77 10.29 -6.27
C LEU A 273 -46.74 9.04 -7.15
N MET A 274 -47.19 7.88 -6.65
CA MET A 274 -47.11 6.62 -7.38
C MET A 274 -48.10 6.55 -8.55
N ILE A 275 -47.57 6.47 -9.78
CA ILE A 275 -48.34 6.06 -10.95
C ILE A 275 -48.27 4.53 -11.05
N TYR A 276 -49.42 3.86 -11.04
CA TYR A 276 -49.48 2.40 -10.98
C TYR A 276 -49.23 1.77 -12.35
N LYS A 277 -48.49 0.65 -12.34
CA LYS A 277 -48.31 -0.22 -13.52
C LYS A 277 -49.38 -1.31 -13.51
N ASP A 278 -49.96 -1.61 -14.66
CA ASP A 278 -50.85 -2.75 -14.82
C ASP A 278 -50.09 -4.09 -14.83
N ALA A 279 -50.80 -5.21 -14.88
CA ALA A 279 -50.20 -6.56 -14.90
C ALA A 279 -49.37 -6.87 -16.18
N ALA A 280 -49.45 -6.03 -17.22
CA ALA A 280 -48.62 -6.11 -18.41
C ALA A 280 -47.43 -5.12 -18.37
N GLY A 281 -47.35 -4.26 -17.34
CA GLY A 281 -46.29 -3.28 -17.13
C GLY A 281 -46.55 -1.90 -17.76
N ASN A 282 -47.76 -1.64 -18.24
CA ASN A 282 -48.16 -0.34 -18.81
C ASN A 282 -48.49 0.66 -17.71
N VAL A 283 -48.35 1.95 -18.00
CA VAL A 283 -48.60 3.04 -17.04
C VAL A 283 -49.80 3.87 -17.49
N ASP A 284 -50.83 3.99 -16.65
CA ASP A 284 -51.97 4.89 -16.87
C ASP A 284 -51.71 6.25 -16.21
N ILE A 285 -51.65 7.31 -17.01
CA ILE A 285 -51.30 8.66 -16.57
C ILE A 285 -52.53 9.61 -16.71
N GLY A 286 -53.73 9.07 -16.96
CA GLY A 286 -54.90 9.89 -17.27
C GLY A 286 -56.27 9.25 -17.00
N GLY A 287 -56.36 8.22 -16.16
CA GLY A 287 -57.62 7.54 -15.84
C GLY A 287 -58.26 6.89 -17.05
N GLY A 288 -57.45 6.19 -17.86
CA GLY A 288 -57.86 5.54 -19.10
C GLY A 288 -57.85 6.43 -20.35
N LYS A 289 -57.54 7.74 -20.23
CA LYS A 289 -57.37 8.64 -21.40
C LYS A 289 -56.03 8.44 -22.14
N ILE A 290 -54.96 8.11 -21.42
CA ILE A 290 -53.59 8.01 -21.95
C ILE A 290 -52.88 6.82 -21.30
N ILE A 291 -52.43 5.86 -22.11
CA ILE A 291 -51.70 4.67 -21.66
C ILE A 291 -50.31 4.68 -22.30
N ALA A 292 -49.27 4.59 -21.47
CA ALA A 292 -47.89 4.41 -21.89
C ALA A 292 -47.54 2.91 -21.91
N GLU A 293 -47.35 2.37 -23.11
CA GLU A 293 -47.02 0.97 -23.36
C GLU A 293 -45.50 0.77 -23.36
N LYS A 294 -45.03 -0.30 -22.68
CA LYS A 294 -43.61 -0.63 -22.59
C LYS A 294 -43.13 -1.27 -23.90
N ILE A 295 -42.28 -0.58 -24.65
CA ILE A 295 -41.67 -1.11 -25.88
C ILE A 295 -40.80 -2.32 -25.51
N GLN A 296 -41.18 -3.51 -25.97
CA GLN A 296 -40.32 -4.69 -25.93
C GLN A 296 -39.44 -4.72 -27.19
N ALA A 297 -38.16 -5.05 -27.03
CA ALA A 297 -37.10 -4.83 -28.01
C ALA A 297 -37.11 -5.81 -29.23
N GLN A 298 -38.28 -6.22 -29.73
CA GLN A 298 -38.42 -7.17 -30.83
C GLN A 298 -39.54 -6.82 -31.86
N SER A 299 -40.08 -5.59 -31.87
CA SER A 299 -40.87 -5.13 -33.03
C SER A 299 -39.93 -4.68 -34.17
N ALA A 300 -40.04 -5.33 -35.32
CA ALA A 300 -39.07 -5.27 -36.42
C ALA A 300 -38.99 -3.93 -37.20
N GLU A 301 -39.63 -2.87 -36.72
CA GLU A 301 -39.72 -1.56 -37.41
C GLU A 301 -38.76 -0.49 -36.84
N PHE A 302 -38.07 -0.77 -35.72
CA PHE A 302 -37.14 0.18 -35.09
C PHE A 302 -35.68 -0.30 -35.12
N SER A 303 -35.05 -0.22 -36.29
CA SER A 303 -33.62 -0.51 -36.47
C SER A 303 -32.74 0.65 -35.93
N GLY A 304 -32.67 0.81 -34.60
CA GLY A 304 -32.11 2.01 -33.98
C GLY A 304 -31.64 1.90 -32.53
N GLY A 305 -31.13 0.74 -32.10
CA GLY A 305 -30.50 0.58 -30.78
C GLY A 305 -31.47 0.50 -29.59
N VAL A 306 -30.96 0.04 -28.45
CA VAL A 306 -31.73 -0.06 -27.19
C VAL A 306 -31.85 1.34 -26.58
N VAL A 307 -32.97 2.01 -26.80
CA VAL A 307 -33.29 3.27 -26.13
C VAL A 307 -33.97 2.99 -24.79
N ALA A 308 -33.18 2.98 -23.71
CA ALA A 308 -33.73 2.99 -22.36
C ALA A 308 -34.57 4.26 -22.15
N GLY A 309 -35.81 4.11 -21.67
CA GLY A 309 -36.70 5.23 -21.35
C GLY A 309 -37.71 5.64 -22.43
N ALA A 310 -37.77 4.97 -23.59
CA ALA A 310 -38.81 5.22 -24.59
C ALA A 310 -40.13 4.52 -24.22
N PHE A 311 -41.22 5.29 -24.06
CA PHE A 311 -42.59 4.79 -23.90
C PHE A 311 -43.43 5.18 -25.12
N THR A 312 -44.21 4.24 -25.67
CA THR A 312 -45.18 4.55 -26.73
C THR A 312 -46.52 4.95 -26.13
N VAL A 313 -47.03 6.13 -26.48
CA VAL A 313 -48.37 6.56 -26.09
C VAL A 313 -49.40 5.92 -27.02
N LYS A 314 -50.26 5.06 -26.48
CA LYS A 314 -51.34 4.42 -27.24
C LYS A 314 -52.59 5.27 -27.21
N VAL A 315 -53.13 5.60 -28.39
CA VAL A 315 -54.40 6.31 -28.52
C VAL A 315 -55.54 5.34 -28.17
N VAL A 316 -56.21 5.57 -27.05
CA VAL A 316 -57.27 4.68 -26.53
C VAL A 316 -58.60 4.85 -27.28
N ASP A 317 -58.92 6.08 -27.67
CA ASP A 317 -60.10 6.43 -28.48
C ASP A 317 -59.67 7.21 -29.74
N PRO A 318 -59.83 6.65 -30.96
CA PRO A 318 -59.47 7.33 -32.20
C PRO A 318 -60.19 8.68 -32.42
N ALA A 319 -61.39 8.87 -31.86
CA ALA A 319 -62.16 10.10 -32.00
C ALA A 319 -61.76 11.19 -30.98
N LYS A 320 -61.01 10.82 -29.93
CA LYS A 320 -60.49 11.71 -28.88
C LYS A 320 -58.96 11.70 -28.82
N LYS A 321 -58.33 11.59 -29.98
CA LYS A 321 -56.87 11.55 -30.11
C LYS A 321 -56.24 12.85 -29.61
N THR A 322 -55.47 12.76 -28.52
CA THR A 322 -54.76 13.89 -27.88
C THR A 322 -53.32 14.05 -28.39
N ILE A 323 -52.70 13.01 -28.95
CA ILE A 323 -51.35 13.05 -29.53
C ILE A 323 -51.35 12.42 -30.94
N GLY A 324 -50.58 12.97 -31.86
CA GLY A 324 -50.47 12.39 -33.19
C GLY A 324 -49.46 13.04 -34.12
N GLU A 325 -49.56 12.65 -35.38
CA GLU A 325 -48.80 13.18 -36.50
C GLU A 325 -49.78 13.68 -37.55
N ALA A 326 -49.41 14.75 -38.25
CA ALA A 326 -50.12 15.31 -39.39
C ALA A 326 -49.11 15.62 -40.50
N PHE A 327 -49.54 15.56 -41.76
CA PHE A 327 -48.65 15.73 -42.91
C PHE A 327 -49.19 16.83 -43.83
N ILE A 328 -48.39 17.88 -44.03
CA ILE A 328 -48.66 18.89 -45.07
C ILE A 328 -47.97 18.43 -46.35
N CYS A 329 -48.73 18.39 -47.44
CA CYS A 329 -48.25 18.02 -48.76
C CYS A 329 -48.06 19.26 -49.66
N PRO A 330 -47.23 19.17 -50.71
CA PRO A 330 -47.17 20.18 -51.77
C PRO A 330 -48.54 20.51 -52.37
N ALA A 331 -48.70 21.73 -52.89
CA ALA A 331 -49.93 22.21 -53.52
C ALA A 331 -50.51 21.20 -54.54
N GLY A 332 -51.82 20.99 -54.49
CA GLY A 332 -52.54 20.00 -55.31
C GLY A 332 -52.37 18.54 -54.85
N ARG A 333 -51.79 18.28 -53.67
CA ARG A 333 -51.67 16.93 -53.09
C ARG A 333 -52.14 16.87 -51.63
N VAL A 334 -52.64 15.71 -51.21
CA VAL A 334 -53.11 15.42 -49.84
C VAL A 334 -52.45 14.14 -49.35
N TYR A 335 -52.14 14.05 -48.06
CA TYR A 335 -51.60 12.84 -47.49
C TYR A 335 -52.64 11.71 -47.48
N ASP A 336 -52.34 10.61 -48.16
CA ASP A 336 -53.15 9.40 -48.17
C ASP A 336 -52.48 8.34 -47.28
N SER A 337 -53.15 7.99 -46.18
CA SER A 337 -52.66 7.02 -45.20
C SER A 337 -52.62 5.57 -45.72
N SER A 338 -53.32 5.25 -46.82
CA SER A 338 -53.29 3.92 -47.42
C SER A 338 -52.00 3.64 -48.20
N VAL A 339 -51.39 4.68 -48.77
CA VAL A 339 -50.10 4.63 -49.47
C VAL A 339 -48.96 5.32 -48.71
N GLN A 340 -49.26 5.88 -47.53
CA GLN A 340 -48.34 6.61 -46.64
C GLN A 340 -47.62 7.80 -47.30
N ASP A 341 -48.20 8.36 -48.36
CA ASP A 341 -47.60 9.43 -49.16
C ASP A 341 -48.65 10.39 -49.73
N CYS A 342 -48.20 11.49 -50.34
CA CYS A 342 -49.08 12.51 -50.89
C CYS A 342 -49.78 12.03 -52.19
N ALA A 343 -51.07 11.76 -52.17
CA ALA A 343 -51.87 11.52 -53.38
C ALA A 343 -52.25 12.85 -54.07
N THR A 344 -52.50 12.84 -55.38
CA THR A 344 -53.01 14.01 -56.12
C THR A 344 -54.45 14.30 -55.74
N SER A 345 -54.77 15.56 -55.43
CA SER A 345 -56.13 16.04 -55.20
C SER A 345 -56.59 16.98 -56.31
N THR A 346 -57.87 16.91 -56.65
CA THR A 346 -58.53 17.84 -57.58
C THR A 346 -59.22 19.00 -56.87
N ASP A 347 -59.12 19.09 -55.54
CA ASP A 347 -59.70 20.18 -54.77
C ASP A 347 -58.80 21.44 -54.85
N PRO A 348 -59.28 22.55 -55.45
CA PRO A 348 -58.51 23.78 -55.60
C PRO A 348 -58.25 24.51 -54.27
N ALA A 349 -58.91 24.14 -53.17
CA ALA A 349 -58.61 24.67 -51.85
C ALA A 349 -57.28 24.16 -51.27
N ILE A 350 -56.66 23.13 -51.88
CA ILE A 350 -55.48 22.46 -51.34
C ILE A 350 -54.21 23.07 -51.92
N ASP A 351 -53.89 24.25 -51.41
CA ASP A 351 -52.71 25.07 -51.78
C ASP A 351 -51.41 24.61 -51.12
N GLY A 352 -51.46 23.58 -50.26
CA GLY A 352 -50.31 23.07 -49.51
C GLY A 352 -49.90 23.94 -48.31
N THR A 353 -50.76 24.87 -47.87
CA THR A 353 -50.49 25.76 -46.72
C THR A 353 -51.12 25.27 -45.41
N PHE A 354 -51.88 24.17 -45.41
CA PHE A 354 -52.50 23.66 -44.18
C PHE A 354 -52.73 22.14 -44.17
N VAL A 355 -52.97 21.60 -42.98
CA VAL A 355 -53.54 20.26 -42.75
C VAL A 355 -54.61 20.33 -41.67
N GLU A 356 -55.70 19.59 -41.87
CA GLU A 356 -56.81 19.47 -40.91
C GLU A 356 -56.64 18.20 -40.08
N VAL A 357 -56.74 18.34 -38.76
CA VAL A 357 -56.64 17.26 -37.78
C VAL A 357 -57.98 17.11 -37.06
N LYS A 358 -58.69 16.02 -37.36
CA LYS A 358 -60.00 15.72 -36.76
C LYS A 358 -59.82 15.03 -35.40
N THR A 359 -60.30 15.67 -34.34
CA THR A 359 -60.31 15.12 -32.97
C THR A 359 -61.26 15.92 -32.09
N THR A 360 -62.10 15.23 -31.33
CA THR A 360 -63.02 15.84 -30.36
C THR A 360 -62.34 16.23 -29.04
N ALA A 361 -61.02 16.03 -28.93
CA ALA A 361 -60.21 16.51 -27.81
C ALA A 361 -59.78 17.98 -27.96
N ALA A 362 -59.98 18.60 -29.13
CA ALA A 362 -59.62 19.99 -29.39
C ALA A 362 -60.67 20.99 -28.84
N THR A 363 -60.83 21.03 -27.51
CA THR A 363 -61.79 21.92 -26.84
C THR A 363 -61.36 23.39 -26.88
N ASN A 364 -62.29 24.32 -26.65
CA ASN A 364 -61.96 25.75 -26.57
C ASN A 364 -60.88 26.08 -25.51
N THR A 365 -60.84 25.37 -24.37
CA THR A 365 -59.88 25.59 -23.27
C THR A 365 -58.53 24.89 -23.46
N CYS A 366 -58.37 23.94 -24.39
CA CYS A 366 -57.10 23.23 -24.55
C CYS A 366 -55.96 24.10 -25.13
N LYS A 367 -54.71 23.71 -24.88
CA LYS A 367 -53.53 24.16 -25.61
C LYS A 367 -53.06 23.09 -26.57
N ILE A 368 -52.79 23.48 -27.82
CA ILE A 368 -52.34 22.60 -28.88
C ILE A 368 -50.88 22.95 -29.19
N PHE A 369 -50.00 21.98 -28.96
CA PHE A 369 -48.58 22.06 -29.23
C PHE A 369 -48.29 21.34 -30.55
N ILE A 370 -47.41 21.91 -31.36
CA ILE A 370 -47.01 21.37 -32.66
C ILE A 370 -45.48 21.43 -32.80
N THR A 371 -44.92 20.48 -33.53
CA THR A 371 -43.48 20.40 -33.81
C THR A 371 -43.29 19.91 -35.24
N PRO A 372 -43.07 20.83 -36.20
CA PRO A 372 -42.65 20.50 -37.56
C PRO A 372 -41.27 19.85 -37.59
N GLU A 373 -41.07 18.85 -38.46
CA GLU A 373 -39.75 18.23 -38.68
C GLU A 373 -38.82 19.06 -39.59
N SER A 374 -39.32 20.16 -40.18
CA SER A 374 -38.54 21.10 -40.98
C SER A 374 -38.96 22.54 -40.73
N ASN A 375 -38.14 23.51 -41.14
CA ASN A 375 -38.50 24.93 -41.04
C ASN A 375 -39.60 25.26 -42.07
N LEU A 376 -40.77 25.64 -41.57
CA LEU A 376 -41.97 25.95 -42.34
C LEU A 376 -42.29 27.46 -42.39
N GLY A 377 -41.37 28.33 -41.94
CA GLY A 377 -41.62 29.75 -41.76
C GLY A 377 -42.57 30.01 -40.59
N SER A 378 -43.59 30.85 -40.79
CA SER A 378 -44.62 31.11 -39.77
C SER A 378 -45.60 29.95 -39.70
N VAL A 379 -45.85 29.42 -38.51
CA VAL A 379 -46.79 28.31 -38.27
C VAL A 379 -47.74 28.66 -37.13
N TRP A 380 -49.03 28.39 -37.30
CA TRP A 380 -50.05 28.59 -36.26
C TRP A 380 -51.16 27.54 -36.32
N VAL A 381 -51.99 27.51 -35.29
CA VAL A 381 -53.12 26.58 -35.16
C VAL A 381 -54.42 27.37 -35.06
N GLU A 382 -55.42 26.97 -35.83
CA GLU A 382 -56.80 27.45 -35.74
C GLU A 382 -57.69 26.28 -35.28
N LYS A 383 -58.48 26.47 -34.22
CA LYS A 383 -59.45 25.47 -33.76
C LYS A 383 -60.75 25.59 -34.55
N GLU A 384 -61.40 24.47 -34.85
CA GLU A 384 -62.75 24.48 -35.43
C GLU A 384 -63.79 24.84 -34.36
N ALA A 385 -64.72 25.74 -34.69
CA ALA A 385 -65.67 26.30 -33.72
C ALA A 385 -66.68 25.29 -33.17
N ASP A 386 -66.81 24.11 -33.80
CA ASP A 386 -67.66 23.00 -33.37
C ASP A 386 -66.91 21.96 -32.50
N ASN A 387 -65.62 22.18 -32.22
CA ASN A 387 -64.69 21.22 -31.59
C ASN A 387 -64.53 19.89 -32.37
N SER A 388 -64.76 19.88 -33.69
CA SER A 388 -64.51 18.70 -34.53
C SER A 388 -63.01 18.42 -34.77
N GLY A 389 -62.16 19.43 -34.55
CA GLY A 389 -60.72 19.35 -34.75
C GLY A 389 -60.03 20.70 -34.77
N PHE A 390 -58.88 20.74 -35.44
CA PHE A 390 -58.09 21.96 -35.66
C PHE A 390 -57.35 21.91 -36.99
N LYS A 391 -57.04 23.08 -37.55
CA LYS A 391 -56.19 23.26 -38.72
C LYS A 391 -54.81 23.76 -38.29
N ILE A 392 -53.76 23.08 -38.73
CA ILE A 392 -52.38 23.59 -38.65
C ILE A 392 -52.12 24.33 -39.96
N LYS A 393 -51.81 25.62 -39.87
CA LYS A 393 -51.50 26.47 -41.04
C LYS A 393 -50.05 26.92 -41.03
N ILE A 394 -49.50 27.05 -42.23
CA ILE A 394 -48.13 27.49 -42.50
C ILE A 394 -48.12 28.63 -43.52
N GLN A 395 -47.14 29.52 -43.38
CA GLN A 395 -46.78 30.50 -44.40
C GLN A 395 -45.30 30.32 -44.72
N PRO A 396 -44.96 29.38 -45.62
CA PRO A 396 -43.57 29.10 -45.97
C PRO A 396 -43.03 30.18 -46.92
N GLU A 397 -41.73 30.48 -46.79
CA GLU A 397 -41.04 31.47 -47.64
C GLU A 397 -40.88 31.01 -49.11
N SER A 398 -41.15 29.74 -49.39
CA SER A 398 -41.18 29.15 -50.73
C SER A 398 -42.13 27.95 -50.77
N PRO A 399 -42.73 27.59 -51.92
CA PRO A 399 -43.65 26.46 -52.02
C PRO A 399 -43.01 25.14 -51.56
N LEU A 400 -43.77 24.31 -50.83
CA LEU A 400 -43.31 23.01 -50.39
C LEU A 400 -42.97 22.10 -51.58
N THR A 401 -41.75 21.56 -51.61
CA THR A 401 -41.28 20.62 -52.64
C THR A 401 -41.42 19.15 -52.22
N SER A 402 -41.64 18.89 -50.93
CA SER A 402 -41.79 17.56 -50.33
C SER A 402 -42.84 17.58 -49.22
N LYS A 403 -43.27 16.39 -48.76
CA LYS A 403 -44.17 16.28 -47.60
C LYS A 403 -43.45 16.68 -46.32
N VAL A 404 -44.13 17.39 -45.44
CA VAL A 404 -43.60 17.75 -44.12
C VAL A 404 -44.48 17.17 -43.03
N LYS A 405 -43.85 16.41 -42.13
CA LYS A 405 -44.46 15.85 -40.94
C LYS A 405 -44.47 16.89 -39.82
N ILE A 406 -45.58 16.95 -39.11
CA ILE A 406 -45.80 17.78 -37.94
C ILE A 406 -46.35 16.88 -36.83
N SER A 407 -45.55 16.68 -35.79
CA SER A 407 -46.01 16.03 -34.55
C SER A 407 -46.86 17.02 -33.75
N TRP A 408 -47.93 16.57 -33.11
CA TRP A 408 -48.85 17.42 -32.36
C TRP A 408 -49.36 16.76 -31.08
N PHE A 409 -49.62 17.60 -30.07
CA PHE A 409 -50.12 17.18 -28.76
C PHE A 409 -51.10 18.20 -28.17
N ILE A 410 -52.14 17.74 -27.51
CA ILE A 410 -53.20 18.54 -26.89
C ILE A 410 -53.17 18.35 -25.38
N ILE A 411 -53.12 19.47 -24.65
CA ILE A 411 -53.26 19.52 -23.19
C ILE A 411 -54.55 20.27 -22.88
N GLU A 412 -55.43 19.66 -22.09
CA GLU A 412 -56.63 20.31 -21.55
C GLU A 412 -56.20 21.18 -20.35
N GLU A 413 -56.51 22.49 -20.37
CA GLU A 413 -56.35 23.34 -19.18
C GLU A 413 -57.62 23.22 -18.32
N GLU A 414 -57.45 22.86 -17.04
CA GLU A 414 -58.51 22.86 -16.00
C GLU A 414 -58.81 24.28 -15.47
#